data_AF-A0A7R9T7D0-F1
#
_entry.id   AF-A0A7R9T7D0-F1
#
_cell.length_a   1.000
_cell.length_b   1.000
_cell.length_c   1.000
_cell.angle_alpha   90.00
_cell.angle_beta   90.00
_cell.angle_gamma   90.00
#
_symmetry.space_group_name_H-M   'P 1'
#
loop_
_entity.id
_entity.type
_entity.pdbx_description
1 polymer ?
#
loop_
_entity_poly.entity_id
_entity_poly.type
_entity_poly.pdbx_seq_one_letter_code
_entity_poly.pdbx_strand_id
1 'polypeptide(L)'
;MPKSIDALPQSGRWQLYVHKLRAWIPGDDEQPVRPYLMLVVSTDDGAFLACEPGDTPEDASGGNVVKEKPTAETVLRFLRRCMTHPRLMNTSKAGERRKPARPKTIRFADTTTASLHLGDESKWAAETACEYVEGCREGLKAIGVSDVSFAPVPPQLVNDIIRGQIEPNMAPANQEWGTQHLPGLMESVDGFTPAFGASLFGAAADFVRAAPWEKIASRRPIQLAYRLVLREDVAMKITSYGSVVGDAESGSFGLSVHKTVEDAMRAYKMENGDDGDDDAGAGEDGGQSCMFGSIFETPFEDIDAAEANAWDLAPMIGESDANAKYFPLFCKIAVEKGADGAEDSLSVTRPAIIELQCFELMMKAIVSLIKSGDLKSIGDDVRDGAGPWTVRADTMAGSTSKRGDAEIERAEIELSVTLPPIESAAGGGAYV
;
A
#
# COMPACT_ATOMS: atom_id res chain seq x y z
N MET A 1 -22.15 -18.28 -38.39
CA MET A 1 -21.10 -18.38 -37.35
C MET A 1 -20.14 -19.49 -37.74
N PRO A 2 -18.82 -19.35 -37.51
CA PRO A 2 -17.90 -20.46 -37.70
C PRO A 2 -18.32 -21.62 -36.81
N LYS A 3 -18.36 -22.84 -37.36
CA LYS A 3 -18.87 -24.03 -36.66
C LYS A 3 -17.96 -24.47 -35.50
N SER A 4 -16.71 -23.99 -35.46
CA SER A 4 -15.73 -24.25 -34.40
C SER A 4 -14.57 -23.22 -34.48
N ILE A 5 -13.93 -22.91 -33.35
CA ILE A 5 -12.88 -21.86 -33.23
C ILE A 5 -11.59 -22.24 -33.97
N ASP A 6 -11.27 -23.53 -34.03
CA ASP A 6 -10.12 -24.09 -34.77
C ASP A 6 -10.16 -23.80 -36.28
N ALA A 7 -11.36 -23.59 -36.83
CA ALA A 7 -11.58 -23.23 -38.23
C ALA A 7 -11.35 -21.72 -38.53
N LEU A 8 -11.09 -20.89 -37.52
CA LEU A 8 -10.80 -19.47 -37.72
C LEU A 8 -9.43 -19.28 -38.41
N PRO A 9 -9.28 -18.23 -39.25
CA PRO A 9 -7.98 -17.84 -39.79
C PRO A 9 -6.96 -17.62 -38.67
N GLN A 10 -5.76 -18.17 -38.83
CA GLN A 10 -4.69 -18.04 -37.84
C GLN A 10 -3.67 -16.97 -38.25
N SER A 11 -3.63 -15.87 -37.50
CA SER A 11 -2.72 -14.75 -37.74
C SER A 11 -2.53 -13.93 -36.47
N GLY A 12 -1.42 -13.21 -36.37
CA GLY A 12 -1.18 -12.34 -35.22
C GLY A 12 -0.39 -12.99 -34.10
N ARG A 13 0.23 -12.16 -33.27
CA ARG A 13 0.81 -12.52 -31.97
C ARG A 13 0.14 -11.69 -30.90
N TRP A 14 -0.46 -12.32 -29.90
CA TRP A 14 -1.18 -11.63 -28.84
C TRP A 14 -0.41 -11.71 -27.52
N GLN A 15 -0.53 -10.66 -26.72
CA GLN A 15 -0.17 -10.65 -25.31
C GLN A 15 -1.45 -10.41 -24.51
N LEU A 16 -1.75 -11.27 -23.55
CA LEU A 16 -2.82 -11.05 -22.58
C LEU A 16 -2.18 -10.63 -21.25
N TYR A 17 -2.63 -9.50 -20.73
CA TYR A 17 -2.23 -8.99 -19.43
C TYR A 17 -3.42 -8.96 -18.49
N VAL A 18 -3.31 -9.64 -17.34
CA VAL A 18 -4.29 -9.56 -16.25
C VAL A 18 -3.81 -8.57 -15.20
N HIS A 19 -4.45 -7.40 -15.13
CA HIS A 19 -4.04 -6.29 -14.29
C HIS A 19 -5.06 -5.98 -13.18
N LYS A 20 -4.64 -5.94 -11.92
CA LYS A 20 -5.46 -5.49 -10.80
C LYS A 20 -5.46 -3.96 -10.77
N LEU A 21 -6.59 -3.35 -11.08
CA LEU A 21 -6.71 -1.92 -11.26
C LEU A 21 -6.58 -1.14 -9.94
N ARG A 22 -6.01 0.05 -10.00
CA ARG A 22 -5.98 1.05 -8.93
C ARG A 22 -7.24 1.92 -8.98
N ALA A 23 -8.39 1.27 -8.95
CA ALA A 23 -9.70 1.92 -8.94
C ALA A 23 -10.65 1.12 -8.04
N TRP A 24 -11.48 1.84 -7.29
CA TRP A 24 -12.56 1.24 -6.51
C TRP A 24 -13.85 1.25 -7.33
N ILE A 25 -14.49 0.09 -7.44
CA ILE A 25 -15.83 -0.04 -8.04
C ILE A 25 -16.79 -0.72 -7.05
N PRO A 26 -18.11 -0.55 -7.19
CA PRO A 26 -19.07 -1.27 -6.36
C PRO A 26 -18.95 -2.79 -6.54
N GLY A 27 -18.78 -3.51 -5.42
CA GLY A 27 -18.88 -4.96 -5.33
C GLY A 27 -20.32 -5.46 -5.55
N ASP A 28 -20.51 -6.77 -5.56
CA ASP A 28 -21.86 -7.36 -5.68
C ASP A 28 -22.67 -7.24 -4.38
N ASP A 29 -21.96 -7.09 -3.26
CA ASP A 29 -22.45 -6.85 -1.90
C ASP A 29 -22.42 -5.36 -1.52
N GLU A 30 -22.30 -4.47 -2.53
CA GLU A 30 -22.11 -3.02 -2.37
C GLU A 30 -20.79 -2.60 -1.71
N GLN A 31 -19.94 -3.56 -1.28
CA GLN A 31 -18.61 -3.24 -0.75
C GLN A 31 -17.65 -2.88 -1.88
N PRO A 32 -16.80 -1.84 -1.73
CA PRO A 32 -15.92 -1.44 -2.82
C PRO A 32 -14.84 -2.50 -3.06
N VAL A 33 -14.64 -2.86 -4.32
CA VAL A 33 -13.63 -3.85 -4.74
C VAL A 33 -12.70 -3.25 -5.79
N ARG A 34 -11.47 -3.77 -5.84
CA ARG A 34 -10.51 -3.48 -6.91
C ARG A 34 -10.67 -4.52 -8.02
N PRO A 35 -11.16 -4.13 -9.21
CA PRO A 35 -11.39 -5.07 -10.28
C PRO A 35 -10.09 -5.46 -11.00
N TYR A 36 -10.16 -6.55 -11.75
CA TYR A 36 -9.12 -6.99 -12.66
C TYR A 36 -9.51 -6.70 -14.11
N LEU A 37 -8.60 -6.07 -14.85
CA LEU A 37 -8.66 -5.87 -16.29
C LEU A 37 -7.94 -7.02 -17.00
N MET A 38 -8.61 -7.69 -17.93
CA MET A 38 -8.00 -8.59 -18.90
C MET A 38 -7.79 -7.84 -20.22
N LEU A 39 -6.56 -7.40 -20.47
CA LEU A 39 -6.19 -6.63 -21.66
C LEU A 39 -5.48 -7.52 -22.68
N VAL A 40 -6.06 -7.65 -23.88
CA VAL A 40 -5.40 -8.34 -25.00
C VAL A 40 -4.78 -7.30 -25.94
N VAL A 41 -3.48 -7.41 -26.18
CA VAL A 41 -2.74 -6.56 -27.12
C VAL A 41 -2.26 -7.42 -28.27
N SER A 42 -2.64 -7.06 -29.49
CA SER A 42 -2.02 -7.59 -30.69
C SER A 42 -0.68 -6.91 -30.90
N THR A 43 0.41 -7.64 -30.71
CA THR A 43 1.79 -7.12 -30.77
C THR A 43 2.28 -6.84 -32.19
N ASP A 44 1.52 -7.26 -33.21
CA ASP A 44 1.85 -6.99 -34.61
C ASP A 44 1.44 -5.58 -35.06
N ASP A 45 0.38 -5.02 -34.47
CA ASP A 45 -0.22 -3.75 -34.89
C ASP A 45 -0.61 -2.81 -33.73
N GLY A 46 -0.35 -3.22 -32.48
CA GLY A 46 -0.68 -2.44 -31.28
C GLY A 46 -2.18 -2.38 -30.96
N ALA A 47 -3.01 -3.19 -31.61
CA ALA A 47 -4.46 -3.18 -31.40
C ALA A 47 -4.82 -3.72 -29.99
N PHE A 48 -5.64 -2.99 -29.26
CA PHE A 48 -6.25 -3.47 -28.02
C PHE A 48 -7.55 -4.18 -28.34
N LEU A 49 -7.57 -5.47 -28.02
CA LEU A 49 -8.66 -6.37 -28.32
C LEU A 49 -9.49 -6.63 -27.06
N ALA A 50 -10.80 -6.53 -27.23
CA ALA A 50 -11.80 -7.07 -26.32
C ALA A 50 -12.79 -7.91 -27.15
N CYS A 51 -13.93 -8.26 -26.57
CA CYS A 51 -15.02 -8.85 -27.33
C CYS A 51 -16.29 -7.99 -27.26
N GLU A 52 -17.21 -8.25 -28.19
CA GLU A 52 -18.54 -7.66 -28.13
C GLU A 52 -19.25 -8.04 -26.82
N PRO A 53 -20.10 -7.16 -26.26
CA PRO A 53 -21.00 -7.52 -25.16
C PRO A 53 -21.77 -8.80 -25.44
N GLY A 54 -21.89 -9.66 -24.43
CA GLY A 54 -22.76 -10.84 -24.46
C GLY A 54 -24.10 -10.56 -23.80
N ASP A 55 -24.99 -11.56 -23.87
CA ASP A 55 -26.35 -11.46 -23.33
C ASP A 55 -26.44 -11.87 -21.84
N THR A 56 -25.33 -12.31 -21.23
CA THR A 56 -25.26 -12.64 -19.81
C THR A 56 -24.72 -11.46 -19.01
N PRO A 57 -25.08 -11.32 -17.72
CA PRO A 57 -24.51 -10.29 -16.86
C PRO A 57 -22.98 -10.30 -16.82
N GLU A 58 -22.37 -11.49 -16.84
CA GLU A 58 -20.92 -11.69 -16.85
C GLU A 58 -20.24 -11.13 -18.10
N ASP A 59 -20.94 -11.13 -19.23
CA ASP A 59 -20.39 -10.79 -20.54
C ASP A 59 -20.86 -9.43 -21.06
N ALA A 60 -21.74 -8.73 -20.34
CA ALA A 60 -22.43 -7.50 -20.75
C ALA A 60 -21.49 -6.30 -21.02
N SER A 61 -20.33 -6.26 -20.38
CA SER A 61 -19.28 -5.25 -20.61
C SER A 61 -18.25 -5.67 -21.67
N GLY A 62 -18.45 -6.80 -22.34
CA GLY A 62 -17.40 -7.47 -23.12
C GLY A 62 -16.49 -8.34 -22.23
N GLY A 63 -16.83 -8.54 -20.96
CA GLY A 63 -16.21 -9.51 -20.06
C GLY A 63 -14.72 -9.29 -19.78
N ASN A 64 -14.17 -8.11 -20.08
CA ASN A 64 -12.75 -7.79 -19.92
C ASN A 64 -12.42 -7.15 -18.56
N VAL A 65 -13.43 -6.81 -17.75
CA VAL A 65 -13.26 -6.34 -16.38
C VAL A 65 -14.06 -7.24 -15.46
N VAL A 66 -13.42 -7.81 -14.45
CA VAL A 66 -14.02 -8.73 -13.48
C VAL A 66 -13.70 -8.28 -12.04
N LYS A 67 -14.62 -8.49 -11.10
CA LYS A 67 -14.47 -8.03 -9.71
C LYS A 67 -13.46 -8.85 -8.91
N GLU A 68 -13.37 -10.13 -9.19
CA GLU A 68 -12.45 -11.07 -8.55
C GLU A 68 -11.28 -11.43 -9.46
N LYS A 69 -10.20 -11.97 -8.88
CA LYS A 69 -9.06 -12.45 -9.66
C LYS A 69 -9.55 -13.51 -10.66
N PRO A 70 -9.40 -13.30 -11.98
CA PRO A 70 -9.93 -14.25 -12.95
C PRO A 70 -9.16 -15.56 -12.86
N THR A 71 -9.89 -16.68 -12.92
CA THR A 71 -9.28 -18.00 -13.06
C THR A 71 -8.77 -18.20 -14.49
N ALA A 72 -7.90 -19.19 -14.71
CA ALA A 72 -7.45 -19.55 -16.05
C ALA A 72 -8.61 -19.97 -16.98
N GLU A 73 -9.69 -20.52 -16.43
CA GLU A 73 -10.90 -20.83 -17.19
C GLU A 73 -11.62 -19.56 -17.65
N THR A 74 -11.77 -18.57 -16.77
CA THR A 74 -12.33 -17.26 -17.11
C THR A 74 -11.51 -16.57 -18.19
N VAL A 75 -10.18 -16.55 -18.06
CA VAL A 75 -9.27 -16.00 -19.07
C VAL A 75 -9.39 -16.73 -20.41
N LEU A 76 -9.44 -18.06 -20.40
CA LEU A 76 -9.60 -18.86 -21.61
C LEU A 76 -10.95 -18.59 -22.30
N ARG A 77 -12.04 -18.47 -21.52
CA ARG A 77 -13.37 -18.11 -22.02
C ARG A 77 -13.33 -16.73 -22.68
N PHE A 78 -12.75 -15.74 -22.02
CA PHE A 78 -12.59 -14.40 -22.54
C PHE A 78 -11.77 -14.36 -23.85
N LEU A 79 -10.64 -15.09 -23.90
CA LEU A 79 -9.83 -15.22 -25.12
C LEU A 79 -10.60 -15.83 -26.29
N ARG A 80 -11.39 -16.89 -26.04
CA ARG A 80 -12.26 -17.50 -27.08
C ARG A 80 -13.29 -16.52 -27.60
N ARG A 81 -13.83 -15.66 -26.74
CA ARG A 81 -14.73 -14.57 -27.15
C ARG A 81 -14.00 -13.50 -27.96
N CYS A 82 -12.79 -13.10 -27.57
CA CYS A 82 -11.95 -12.19 -28.36
C CYS A 82 -11.64 -12.75 -29.76
N MET A 83 -11.47 -14.07 -29.92
CA MET A 83 -11.25 -14.69 -31.23
C MET A 83 -12.51 -14.70 -32.11
N THR A 84 -13.68 -14.91 -31.50
CA THR A 84 -14.95 -15.13 -32.22
C THR A 84 -15.76 -13.86 -32.45
N HIS A 85 -15.66 -12.90 -31.55
CA HIS A 85 -16.38 -11.62 -31.58
C HIS A 85 -15.43 -10.45 -31.24
N PRO A 86 -14.29 -10.29 -31.96
CA PRO A 86 -13.29 -9.29 -31.61
C PRO A 86 -13.81 -7.86 -31.77
N ARG A 87 -13.52 -7.05 -30.77
CA ARG A 87 -13.75 -5.60 -30.75
C ARG A 87 -12.44 -4.87 -30.55
N LEU A 88 -12.23 -3.80 -31.32
CA LEU A 88 -11.09 -2.90 -31.14
C LEU A 88 -11.41 -1.82 -30.09
N MET A 89 -10.50 -1.61 -29.15
CA MET A 89 -10.71 -0.70 -28.01
C MET A 89 -9.98 0.65 -28.16
N ASN A 90 -8.83 0.68 -28.85
CA ASN A 90 -8.02 1.88 -29.03
C ASN A 90 -8.26 2.57 -30.39
N THR A 91 -9.54 2.75 -30.75
CA THR A 91 -9.97 3.38 -32.01
C THR A 91 -10.98 4.49 -31.71
N SER A 92 -10.91 5.57 -32.49
CA SER A 92 -11.87 6.69 -32.40
C SER A 92 -13.29 6.29 -32.81
N LYS A 93 -13.46 5.15 -33.47
CA LYS A 93 -14.76 4.58 -33.81
C LYS A 93 -15.18 3.58 -32.74
N ALA A 94 -15.96 4.05 -31.77
CA ALA A 94 -16.52 3.20 -30.73
C ALA A 94 -17.19 1.95 -31.34
N GLY A 95 -16.68 0.76 -30.99
CA GLY A 95 -17.28 -0.51 -31.42
C GLY A 95 -16.83 -1.02 -32.78
N GLU A 96 -15.69 -0.58 -33.31
CA GLU A 96 -15.14 -1.16 -34.54
C GLU A 96 -14.90 -2.67 -34.38
N ARG A 97 -15.66 -3.44 -35.16
CA ARG A 97 -15.58 -4.91 -35.18
C ARG A 97 -14.39 -5.35 -36.00
N ARG A 98 -13.59 -6.27 -35.46
CA ARG A 98 -12.57 -6.97 -36.23
C ARG A 98 -13.17 -8.23 -36.85
N LYS A 99 -12.52 -8.77 -37.88
CA LYS A 99 -12.89 -10.10 -38.38
C LYS A 99 -12.45 -11.15 -37.36
N PRO A 100 -13.28 -12.19 -37.10
CA PRO A 100 -12.90 -13.31 -36.25
C PRO A 100 -11.59 -13.95 -36.73
N ALA A 101 -10.65 -14.15 -35.81
CA ALA A 101 -9.33 -14.72 -36.07
C ALA A 101 -8.75 -15.30 -34.78
N ARG A 102 -7.87 -16.28 -34.91
CA ARG A 102 -7.10 -16.85 -33.81
C ARG A 102 -5.62 -16.47 -33.93
N PRO A 103 -4.93 -16.15 -32.82
CA PRO A 103 -3.51 -15.82 -32.87
C PRO A 103 -2.66 -17.05 -33.19
N LYS A 104 -1.44 -16.81 -33.70
CA LYS A 104 -0.40 -17.83 -33.78
C LYS A 104 0.19 -18.14 -32.40
N THR A 105 0.39 -17.09 -31.61
CA THR A 105 1.05 -17.15 -30.30
C THR A 105 0.27 -16.33 -29.29
N ILE A 106 0.28 -16.77 -28.03
CA ILE A 106 -0.21 -15.98 -26.90
C ILE A 106 0.90 -15.90 -25.86
N ARG A 107 1.14 -14.68 -25.37
CA ARG A 107 2.01 -14.42 -24.24
C ARG A 107 1.18 -13.95 -23.06
N PHE A 108 1.53 -14.39 -21.85
CA PHE A 108 0.82 -14.02 -20.64
C PHE A 108 1.73 -13.26 -19.68
N ALA A 109 1.13 -12.33 -18.96
CA ALA A 109 1.61 -11.78 -17.70
C ALA A 109 0.40 -11.40 -16.84
N ASP A 110 0.67 -11.22 -15.56
CA ASP A 110 -0.28 -10.66 -14.60
C ASP A 110 0.40 -9.57 -13.76
N THR A 111 -0.37 -8.91 -12.90
CA THR A 111 0.12 -7.80 -12.07
C THR A 111 1.43 -8.12 -11.33
N THR A 112 1.58 -9.36 -10.84
CA THR A 112 2.74 -9.78 -10.05
C THR A 112 3.94 -10.17 -10.92
N THR A 113 3.71 -10.63 -12.15
CA THR A 113 4.76 -11.10 -13.06
C THR A 113 5.15 -10.11 -14.16
N ALA A 114 4.40 -9.01 -14.32
CA ALA A 114 4.55 -8.05 -15.42
C ALA A 114 5.97 -7.51 -15.62
N SER A 115 6.75 -7.36 -14.56
CA SER A 115 8.12 -6.81 -14.61
C SER A 115 9.21 -7.88 -14.59
N LEU A 116 8.87 -9.17 -14.44
CA LEU A 116 9.85 -10.25 -14.37
C LEU A 116 10.61 -10.38 -15.69
N HIS A 117 11.93 -10.50 -15.60
CA HIS A 117 12.83 -10.65 -16.75
C HIS A 117 12.69 -9.56 -17.82
N LEU A 118 12.22 -8.37 -17.45
CA LEU A 118 12.16 -7.24 -18.37
C LEU A 118 13.56 -6.98 -18.98
N GLY A 119 13.65 -7.02 -20.31
CA GLY A 119 14.90 -6.86 -21.06
C GLY A 119 15.77 -8.13 -21.18
N ASP A 120 15.34 -9.27 -20.65
CA ASP A 120 16.07 -10.55 -20.72
C ASP A 120 15.19 -11.66 -21.33
N GLU A 121 15.00 -11.61 -22.65
CA GLU A 121 14.15 -12.54 -23.40
C GLU A 121 14.54 -14.01 -23.23
N SER A 122 15.82 -14.28 -22.94
CA SER A 122 16.34 -15.63 -22.78
C SER A 122 15.67 -16.39 -21.62
N LYS A 123 15.15 -15.66 -20.63
CA LYS A 123 14.47 -16.22 -19.46
C LYS A 123 12.98 -16.43 -19.63
N TRP A 124 12.35 -15.79 -20.62
CA TRP A 124 10.89 -15.77 -20.74
C TRP A 124 10.27 -17.14 -20.99
N ALA A 125 10.96 -17.98 -21.77
CA ALA A 125 10.45 -19.31 -22.12
C ALA A 125 10.39 -20.27 -20.92
N ALA A 126 11.26 -20.07 -19.92
CA ALA A 126 11.33 -20.89 -18.71
C ALA A 126 10.50 -20.34 -17.55
N GLU A 127 9.95 -19.13 -17.69
CA GLU A 127 9.16 -18.49 -16.64
C GLU A 127 7.72 -19.03 -16.61
N THR A 128 7.32 -19.53 -15.44
CA THR A 128 6.02 -20.17 -15.19
C THR A 128 5.27 -19.57 -14.01
N ALA A 129 5.78 -18.49 -13.39
CA ALA A 129 5.15 -17.81 -12.26
C ALA A 129 3.77 -17.23 -12.61
N CYS A 130 3.54 -16.89 -13.88
CA CYS A 130 2.23 -16.45 -14.35
C CYS A 130 1.32 -17.67 -14.54
N GLU A 131 0.34 -17.83 -13.65
CA GLU A 131 -0.55 -19.01 -13.60
C GLU A 131 -1.33 -19.24 -14.91
N TYR A 132 -1.61 -18.17 -15.65
CA TYR A 132 -2.34 -18.22 -16.93
C TYR A 132 -1.55 -18.91 -18.05
N VAL A 133 -0.22 -19.00 -17.94
CA VAL A 133 0.61 -19.70 -18.94
C VAL A 133 0.24 -21.18 -18.96
N GLU A 134 0.33 -21.87 -17.82
CA GLU A 134 -0.01 -23.29 -17.74
C GLU A 134 -1.52 -23.50 -17.73
N GLY A 135 -2.26 -22.67 -17.00
CA GLY A 135 -3.71 -22.81 -16.85
C GLY A 135 -4.49 -22.73 -18.17
N CYS A 136 -4.01 -21.95 -19.15
CA CYS A 136 -4.66 -21.84 -20.46
C CYS A 136 -4.06 -22.76 -21.54
N ARG A 137 -2.91 -23.39 -21.29
CA ARG A 137 -2.10 -24.08 -22.32
C ARG A 137 -2.88 -25.15 -23.09
N GLU A 138 -3.47 -26.11 -22.39
CA GLU A 138 -4.21 -27.21 -23.04
C GLU A 138 -5.48 -26.71 -23.74
N GLY A 139 -6.18 -25.75 -23.13
CA GLY A 139 -7.39 -25.16 -23.72
C GLY A 139 -7.14 -24.35 -24.98
N LEU A 140 -5.98 -23.71 -25.09
CA LEU A 140 -5.51 -22.98 -26.28
C LEU A 140 -4.96 -23.93 -27.35
N LYS A 141 -4.23 -24.97 -26.94
CA LYS A 141 -3.76 -26.02 -27.85
C LYS A 141 -4.90 -26.75 -28.54
N ALA A 142 -6.00 -27.02 -27.83
CA ALA A 142 -7.21 -27.63 -28.39
C ALA A 142 -7.87 -26.80 -29.51
N ILE A 143 -7.62 -25.48 -29.56
CA ILE A 143 -8.09 -24.58 -30.63
C ILE A 143 -6.97 -24.16 -31.60
N GLY A 144 -5.86 -24.91 -31.59
CA GLY A 144 -4.74 -24.77 -32.51
C GLY A 144 -3.78 -23.62 -32.20
N VAL A 145 -3.75 -23.11 -30.97
CA VAL A 145 -2.76 -22.14 -30.48
C VAL A 145 -1.80 -22.86 -29.53
N SER A 146 -0.68 -23.36 -30.07
CA SER A 146 0.27 -24.18 -29.31
C SER A 146 1.44 -23.38 -28.70
N ASP A 147 1.76 -22.22 -29.25
CA ASP A 147 2.82 -21.36 -28.74
C ASP A 147 2.26 -20.42 -27.65
N VAL A 148 2.35 -20.91 -26.41
CA VAL A 148 1.90 -20.24 -25.19
C VAL A 148 3.07 -20.15 -24.21
N SER A 149 3.42 -18.93 -23.80
CA SER A 149 4.51 -18.69 -22.83
C SER A 149 4.32 -17.39 -22.07
N PHE A 150 5.22 -17.09 -21.14
CA PHE A 150 5.31 -15.79 -20.48
C PHE A 150 5.93 -14.73 -21.41
N ALA A 151 5.56 -13.46 -21.20
CA ALA A 151 6.35 -12.29 -21.59
C ALA A 151 6.01 -11.09 -20.68
N PRO A 152 7.00 -10.29 -20.26
CA PRO A 152 6.77 -9.10 -19.44
C PRO A 152 5.99 -8.03 -20.20
N VAL A 153 5.42 -7.11 -19.44
CA VAL A 153 4.62 -6.01 -19.97
C VAL A 153 5.49 -4.74 -20.07
N PRO A 154 5.48 -4.04 -21.23
CA PRO A 154 6.15 -2.76 -21.34
C PRO A 154 5.64 -1.75 -20.29
N PRO A 155 6.52 -1.05 -19.55
CA PRO A 155 6.10 -0.10 -18.52
C PRO A 155 5.16 0.99 -19.04
N GLN A 156 5.31 1.42 -20.30
CA GLN A 156 4.45 2.41 -20.94
C GLN A 156 2.99 1.92 -21.07
N LEU A 157 2.77 0.62 -21.27
CA LEU A 157 1.41 0.08 -21.30
C LEU A 157 0.75 0.21 -19.93
N VAL A 158 1.49 -0.02 -18.85
CA VAL A 158 0.95 0.12 -17.49
C VAL A 158 0.74 1.60 -17.16
N ASN A 159 1.75 2.43 -17.34
CA ASN A 159 1.74 3.82 -16.90
C ASN A 159 0.84 4.71 -17.77
N ASP A 160 1.03 4.67 -19.10
CA ASP A 160 0.41 5.67 -19.97
C ASP A 160 -1.02 5.27 -20.35
N ILE A 161 -1.29 3.97 -20.45
CA ILE A 161 -2.58 3.44 -20.87
C ILE A 161 -3.42 3.06 -19.67
N ILE A 162 -2.96 2.11 -18.85
CA ILE A 162 -3.80 1.61 -17.75
C ILE A 162 -3.99 2.70 -16.70
N ARG A 163 -2.90 3.21 -16.13
CA ARG A 163 -2.93 4.25 -15.10
C ARG A 163 -3.32 5.62 -15.64
N GLY A 164 -2.82 5.97 -16.83
CA GLY A 164 -3.06 7.28 -17.43
C GLY A 164 -4.44 7.45 -18.09
N GLN A 165 -5.09 6.37 -18.54
CA GLN A 165 -6.33 6.47 -19.32
C GLN A 165 -7.46 5.57 -18.82
N ILE A 166 -7.19 4.34 -18.38
CA ILE A 166 -8.25 3.40 -17.99
C ILE A 166 -8.72 3.67 -16.57
N GLU A 167 -7.82 3.64 -15.58
CA GLU A 167 -8.14 3.78 -14.15
C GLU A 167 -8.90 5.08 -13.82
N PRO A 168 -8.54 6.27 -14.36
CA PRO A 168 -9.25 7.51 -14.08
C PRO A 168 -10.72 7.51 -14.54
N ASN A 169 -11.06 6.68 -15.52
CA ASN A 169 -12.41 6.58 -16.08
C ASN A 169 -13.25 5.47 -15.41
N MET A 170 -12.68 4.72 -14.45
CA MET A 170 -13.35 3.62 -13.76
C MET A 170 -14.06 4.05 -12.48
N ALA A 171 -13.63 5.15 -11.86
CA ALA A 171 -14.21 5.63 -10.61
C ALA A 171 -15.64 6.16 -10.83
N PRO A 172 -16.64 5.71 -10.05
CA PRO A 172 -17.99 6.27 -10.10
C PRO A 172 -18.00 7.73 -9.68
N ALA A 173 -18.69 8.59 -10.45
CA ALA A 173 -18.66 10.04 -10.29
C ALA A 173 -19.14 10.59 -8.93
N ASN A 174 -19.79 9.77 -8.09
CA ASN A 174 -20.45 10.18 -6.84
C ASN A 174 -20.09 9.29 -5.64
N GLN A 175 -18.98 8.55 -5.67
CA GLN A 175 -18.53 7.73 -4.52
C GLN A 175 -17.16 8.22 -4.05
N GLU A 176 -17.10 8.60 -2.77
CA GLU A 176 -15.87 9.02 -2.09
C GLU A 176 -15.07 7.77 -1.69
N TRP A 177 -14.39 7.17 -2.67
CA TRP A 177 -13.38 6.14 -2.42
C TRP A 177 -12.05 6.58 -3.00
N GLY A 178 -10.98 6.38 -2.24
CA GLY A 178 -9.63 6.74 -2.67
C GLY A 178 -9.17 8.08 -2.11
N THR A 179 -7.89 8.08 -1.75
CA THR A 179 -7.17 9.15 -1.07
C THR A 179 -6.87 10.34 -1.95
N GLN A 180 -6.83 11.52 -1.34
CA GLN A 180 -5.84 12.53 -1.71
C GLN A 180 -4.44 11.88 -1.71
N HIS A 181 -3.86 11.68 -2.89
CA HIS A 181 -2.76 10.73 -3.08
C HIS A 181 -1.44 11.20 -2.43
N LEU A 182 -1.14 10.65 -1.25
CA LEU A 182 0.24 10.46 -0.82
C LEU A 182 0.93 9.48 -1.78
N PRO A 183 2.18 9.73 -2.23
CA PRO A 183 2.89 8.77 -3.07
C PRO A 183 3.22 7.50 -2.28
N GLY A 184 3.32 6.35 -2.93
CA GLY A 184 3.69 5.08 -2.27
C GLY A 184 5.07 5.12 -1.61
N LEU A 185 5.25 4.42 -0.49
CA LEU A 185 6.50 4.38 0.27
C LEU A 185 7.67 3.84 -0.57
N MET A 186 7.46 2.72 -1.26
CA MET A 186 8.49 2.11 -2.12
C MET A 186 8.85 2.96 -3.34
N GLU A 187 7.94 3.84 -3.78
CA GLU A 187 8.14 4.66 -4.97
C GLU A 187 8.75 6.04 -4.64
N SER A 188 8.56 6.53 -3.41
CA SER A 188 8.92 7.90 -3.02
C SER A 188 9.96 8.03 -1.91
N VAL A 189 10.24 6.95 -1.16
CA VAL A 189 11.20 6.98 -0.06
C VAL A 189 12.49 6.26 -0.46
N ASP A 190 13.55 7.05 -0.64
CA ASP A 190 14.87 6.53 -1.00
C ASP A 190 15.36 5.48 0.01
N GLY A 191 15.74 4.31 -0.51
CA GLY A 191 16.24 3.18 0.28
C GLY A 191 15.15 2.33 0.94
N PHE A 192 13.86 2.62 0.74
CA PHE A 192 12.79 1.77 1.25
C PHE A 192 12.75 0.43 0.48
N THR A 193 12.91 -0.67 1.21
CA THR A 193 12.95 -2.02 0.63
C THR A 193 11.75 -2.86 1.06
N PRO A 194 11.41 -3.94 0.34
CA PRO A 194 10.39 -4.90 0.77
C PRO A 194 10.61 -5.46 2.19
N ALA A 195 11.87 -5.71 2.56
CA ALA A 195 12.23 -6.23 3.87
C ALA A 195 12.00 -5.18 4.97
N PHE A 196 12.32 -3.92 4.69
CA PHE A 196 12.01 -2.83 5.61
C PHE A 196 10.50 -2.62 5.74
N GLY A 197 9.75 -2.66 4.64
CA GLY A 197 8.29 -2.61 4.67
C GLY A 197 7.69 -3.71 5.54
N ALA A 198 8.16 -4.96 5.41
CA ALA A 198 7.68 -6.07 6.24
C ALA A 198 7.94 -5.82 7.74
N SER A 199 9.10 -5.27 8.07
CA SER A 199 9.48 -4.98 9.45
C SER A 199 8.70 -3.79 10.05
N LEU A 200 8.49 -2.73 9.28
CA LEU A 200 7.73 -1.54 9.67
C LEU A 200 6.24 -1.84 9.82
N PHE A 201 5.63 -2.50 8.82
CA PHE A 201 4.21 -2.87 8.85
C PHE A 201 3.93 -3.92 9.93
N GLY A 202 4.84 -4.88 10.14
CA GLY A 202 4.76 -5.80 11.27
C GLY A 202 4.82 -5.11 12.63
N ALA A 203 5.70 -4.12 12.80
CA ALA A 203 5.75 -3.30 14.02
C ALA A 203 4.44 -2.53 14.25
N ALA A 204 3.88 -1.96 13.19
CA ALA A 204 2.62 -1.25 13.23
C ALA A 204 1.44 -2.19 13.56
N ALA A 205 1.39 -3.37 12.97
CA ALA A 205 0.37 -4.37 13.26
C ALA A 205 0.44 -4.84 14.72
N ASP A 206 1.64 -5.10 15.24
CA ASP A 206 1.84 -5.45 16.65
C ASP A 206 1.49 -4.30 17.60
N PHE A 207 1.72 -3.05 17.19
CA PHE A 207 1.29 -1.87 17.94
C PHE A 207 -0.24 -1.84 18.08
N VAL A 208 -1.00 -2.02 17.01
CA VAL A 208 -2.48 -2.10 17.10
C VAL A 208 -2.91 -3.24 18.02
N ARG A 209 -2.33 -4.44 17.84
CA ARG A 209 -2.69 -5.63 18.64
C ARG A 209 -2.39 -5.46 20.13
N ALA A 210 -1.44 -4.62 20.49
CA ALA A 210 -1.08 -4.34 21.88
C ALA A 210 -2.03 -3.33 22.56
N ALA A 211 -2.94 -2.70 21.80
CA ALA A 211 -3.89 -1.70 22.28
C ALA A 211 -3.25 -0.63 23.22
N PRO A 212 -2.21 0.09 22.76
CA PRO A 212 -1.43 0.99 23.60
C PRO A 212 -2.24 2.14 24.20
N TRP A 213 -3.34 2.53 23.55
CA TRP A 213 -4.31 3.52 24.07
C TRP A 213 -4.98 3.08 25.38
N GLU A 214 -4.98 1.78 25.71
CA GLU A 214 -5.48 1.29 27.01
C GLU A 214 -4.43 1.36 28.13
N LYS A 215 -3.15 1.56 27.79
CA LYS A 215 -2.03 1.46 28.73
C LYS A 215 -1.31 2.78 28.96
N ILE A 216 -1.45 3.71 28.01
CA ILE A 216 -0.72 4.96 27.96
C ILE A 216 -1.76 6.06 27.70
N ALA A 217 -1.78 7.09 28.53
CA ALA A 217 -2.67 8.22 28.33
C ALA A 217 -2.42 8.91 26.99
N SER A 218 -3.49 9.46 26.40
CA SER A 218 -3.42 10.16 25.11
C SER A 218 -2.34 11.24 25.13
N ARG A 219 -1.55 11.28 24.06
CA ARG A 219 -0.42 12.18 23.83
C ARG A 219 0.72 12.11 24.85
N ARG A 220 0.70 11.19 25.83
CA ARG A 220 1.79 11.05 26.82
C ARG A 220 3.14 10.87 26.11
N PRO A 221 4.11 11.78 26.30
CA PRO A 221 5.39 11.67 25.60
C PRO A 221 6.21 10.47 26.07
N ILE A 222 6.82 9.77 25.13
CA ILE A 222 7.71 8.62 25.33
C ILE A 222 9.02 8.95 24.62
N GLN A 223 10.09 9.13 25.38
CA GLN A 223 11.41 9.37 24.82
C GLN A 223 12.04 8.05 24.39
N LEU A 224 12.50 7.99 23.14
CA LEU A 224 13.30 6.92 22.59
C LEU A 224 14.67 7.47 22.20
N ALA A 225 15.74 6.84 22.67
CA ALA A 225 17.10 7.17 22.26
C ALA A 225 17.86 5.92 21.81
N TYR A 226 18.56 6.01 20.69
CA TYR A 226 19.35 4.89 20.14
C TYR A 226 20.53 5.38 19.31
N ARG A 227 21.50 4.49 19.08
CA ARG A 227 22.66 4.77 18.22
C ARG A 227 22.36 4.30 16.81
N LEU A 228 22.25 5.23 15.87
CA LEU A 228 22.15 4.95 14.45
C LEU A 228 23.56 4.87 13.85
N VAL A 229 23.91 3.72 13.28
CA VAL A 229 25.17 3.52 12.55
C VAL A 229 24.88 3.71 11.07
N LEU A 230 25.42 4.77 10.47
CA LEU A 230 25.26 5.07 9.04
C LEU A 230 26.34 4.36 8.20
N ARG A 231 27.56 4.26 8.76
CA ARG A 231 28.75 3.55 8.22
C ARG A 231 29.63 3.11 9.39
N GLU A 232 30.61 2.22 9.14
CA GLU A 232 31.54 1.70 10.17
C GLU A 232 32.18 2.80 11.05
N ASP A 233 32.41 3.98 10.48
CA ASP A 233 33.05 5.13 11.11
C ASP A 233 32.10 6.29 11.47
N VAL A 234 30.84 6.23 11.04
CA VAL A 234 29.84 7.29 11.26
C VAL A 234 28.64 6.73 12.02
N ALA A 235 28.53 7.11 13.29
CA ALA A 235 27.35 6.85 14.09
C ALA A 235 26.83 8.14 14.73
N MET A 236 25.52 8.26 14.83
CA MET A 236 24.85 9.36 15.52
C MET A 236 23.89 8.83 16.57
N LYS A 237 23.72 9.60 17.64
CA LYS A 237 22.65 9.34 18.62
C LYS A 237 21.38 10.00 18.10
N ILE A 238 20.34 9.21 17.91
CA ILE A 238 19.00 9.69 17.63
C ILE A 238 18.26 9.77 18.97
N THR A 239 17.47 10.82 19.15
CA THR A 239 16.50 10.95 20.24
C THR A 239 15.21 11.50 19.64
N SER A 240 14.10 10.85 19.94
CA SER A 240 12.77 11.21 19.46
C SER A 240 11.73 11.00 20.55
N TYR A 241 10.58 11.63 20.37
CA TYR A 241 9.50 11.65 21.36
C TYR A 241 8.22 11.17 20.72
N GLY A 242 7.82 9.94 21.02
CA GLY A 242 6.60 9.32 20.52
C GLY A 242 5.42 9.55 21.44
N SER A 243 4.20 9.59 20.91
CA SER A 243 3.00 9.60 21.72
C SER A 243 1.83 8.93 21.01
N VAL A 244 1.06 8.15 21.78
CA VAL A 244 -0.17 7.50 21.30
C VAL A 244 -1.23 8.57 21.10
N VAL A 245 -1.90 8.55 19.95
CA VAL A 245 -2.95 9.51 19.59
C VAL A 245 -4.25 8.76 19.40
N GLY A 246 -5.33 9.27 19.99
CA GLY A 246 -6.66 8.69 19.87
C GLY A 246 -6.76 7.24 20.37
N ASP A 247 -7.86 6.58 20.00
CA ASP A 247 -8.14 5.21 20.38
C ASP A 247 -9.01 4.51 19.33
N ALA A 248 -9.04 3.18 19.37
CA ALA A 248 -9.78 2.39 18.38
C ALA A 248 -11.31 2.57 18.45
N GLU A 249 -11.88 2.91 19.61
CA GLU A 249 -13.33 3.11 19.76
C GLU A 249 -13.79 4.42 19.11
N SER A 250 -12.95 5.46 19.17
CA SER A 250 -13.16 6.76 18.51
C SER A 250 -13.04 6.70 16.98
N GLY A 251 -12.53 5.59 16.43
CA GLY A 251 -12.34 5.39 14.99
C GLY A 251 -11.13 6.11 14.39
N SER A 252 -10.34 6.83 15.19
CA SER A 252 -9.12 7.50 14.73
C SER A 252 -8.01 7.37 15.77
N PHE A 253 -6.94 6.67 15.42
CA PHE A 253 -5.81 6.47 16.31
C PHE A 253 -4.49 6.31 15.56
N GLY A 254 -3.40 6.49 16.28
CA GLY A 254 -2.07 6.47 15.69
C GLY A 254 -0.94 6.67 16.67
N LEU A 255 0.22 6.92 16.09
CA LEU A 255 1.45 7.30 16.78
C LEU A 255 1.93 8.61 16.17
N SER A 256 2.16 9.62 16.99
CA SER A 256 2.89 10.82 16.58
C SER A 256 4.32 10.78 17.09
N VAL A 257 5.26 11.30 16.31
CA VAL A 257 6.68 11.38 16.68
C VAL A 257 7.17 12.81 16.48
N HIS A 258 7.81 13.35 17.52
CA HIS A 258 8.40 14.68 17.54
C HIS A 258 9.92 14.60 17.72
N LYS A 259 10.61 15.64 17.27
CA LYS A 259 12.07 15.76 17.36
C LYS A 259 12.54 16.27 18.72
N THR A 260 11.70 17.04 19.40
CA THR A 260 12.02 17.69 20.67
C THR A 260 11.00 17.32 21.75
N VAL A 261 11.41 17.40 23.01
CA VAL A 261 10.50 17.14 24.13
C VAL A 261 9.48 18.27 24.26
N GLU A 262 9.88 19.50 23.91
CA GLU A 262 9.06 20.69 23.93
C GLU A 262 7.86 20.57 22.98
N ASP A 263 8.08 20.08 21.75
CA ASP A 263 7.01 19.86 20.77
C ASP A 263 6.04 18.76 21.23
N ALA A 264 6.58 17.66 21.76
CA ALA A 264 5.74 16.57 22.28
C ALA A 264 4.92 17.00 23.51
N MET A 265 5.51 17.80 24.40
CA MET A 265 4.83 18.34 25.58
C MET A 265 3.76 19.37 25.20
N ARG A 266 4.03 20.21 24.19
CA ARG A 266 3.03 21.14 23.63
C ARG A 266 1.82 20.37 23.08
N ALA A 267 2.05 19.34 22.26
CA ALA A 267 0.98 18.49 21.76
C ALA A 267 0.19 17.78 22.88
N TYR A 268 0.87 17.36 23.96
CA TYR A 268 0.21 16.81 25.14
C TYR A 268 -0.70 17.83 25.84
N LYS A 269 -0.21 19.06 26.06
CA LYS A 269 -0.97 20.12 26.74
C LYS A 269 -2.21 20.56 25.96
N MET A 270 -2.09 20.68 24.64
CA MET A 270 -3.22 21.01 23.75
C MET A 270 -4.37 20.00 23.87
N GLU A 271 -4.05 18.71 23.87
CA GLU A 271 -5.06 17.64 23.98
C GLU A 271 -5.69 17.57 25.38
N ASN A 272 -4.92 17.89 26.43
CA ASN A 272 -5.34 17.72 27.83
C ASN A 272 -5.77 19.03 28.51
N GLY A 273 -5.94 20.12 27.74
CA GLY A 273 -6.54 21.39 28.19
C GLY A 273 -5.67 22.24 29.12
N ASP A 274 -4.34 22.12 29.05
CA ASP A 274 -3.41 22.84 29.93
C ASP A 274 -2.95 24.21 29.36
N ASP A 275 -3.26 24.55 28.09
CA ASP A 275 -2.99 25.87 27.49
C ASP A 275 -4.30 26.52 26.97
N GLY A 276 -4.57 27.75 27.39
CA GLY A 276 -5.78 28.53 27.05
C GLY A 276 -5.71 29.34 25.76
N ASP A 277 -4.84 28.95 24.82
CA ASP A 277 -4.76 29.56 23.48
C ASP A 277 -5.28 28.55 22.45
N ASP A 278 -6.58 28.62 22.17
CA ASP A 278 -7.28 27.84 21.13
C ASP A 278 -6.80 28.14 19.68
N ASP A 279 -5.82 29.05 19.50
CA ASP A 279 -5.39 29.60 18.21
C ASP A 279 -4.07 28.99 17.68
N ALA A 280 -3.40 28.12 18.44
CA ALA A 280 -2.22 27.39 17.96
C ALA A 280 -2.68 26.14 17.18
N GLY A 281 -2.99 26.35 15.89
CA GLY A 281 -3.52 25.34 15.00
C GLY A 281 -2.68 24.06 14.92
N ALA A 282 -3.37 22.91 14.78
CA ALA A 282 -2.88 21.54 14.67
C ALA A 282 -1.81 21.27 13.57
N GLY A 283 -1.33 22.31 12.87
CA GLY A 283 -0.32 22.27 11.82
C GLY A 283 1.06 22.87 12.19
N GLU A 284 1.22 23.57 13.32
CA GLU A 284 2.50 24.19 13.73
C GLU A 284 3.35 23.31 14.68
N ASP A 285 2.91 22.08 15.00
CA ASP A 285 3.58 21.21 15.98
C ASP A 285 4.76 20.39 15.43
N GLY A 286 5.07 20.54 14.15
CA GLY A 286 6.26 19.96 13.51
C GLY A 286 6.37 18.42 13.59
N GLY A 287 5.30 17.75 14.01
CA GLY A 287 5.23 16.31 14.22
C GLY A 287 5.00 15.55 12.93
N GLN A 288 5.48 14.32 12.90
CA GLN A 288 5.14 13.32 11.89
C GLN A 288 4.20 12.30 12.52
N SER A 289 3.27 11.75 11.77
CA SER A 289 2.29 10.79 12.28
C SER A 289 2.24 9.51 11.47
N CYS A 290 1.86 8.45 12.17
CA CYS A 290 1.36 7.20 11.60
C CYS A 290 -0.08 7.06 12.07
N MET A 291 -1.05 7.29 11.19
CA MET A 291 -2.47 7.05 11.47
C MET A 291 -2.88 5.68 10.94
N PHE A 292 -3.77 4.97 11.64
CA PHE A 292 -4.29 3.69 11.17
C PHE A 292 -5.61 3.90 10.45
N GLY A 293 -5.57 3.80 9.12
CA GLY A 293 -6.72 4.01 8.25
C GLY A 293 -7.23 2.72 7.62
N SER A 294 -8.31 2.87 6.84
CA SER A 294 -8.84 1.81 5.99
C SER A 294 -8.07 1.65 4.69
N ILE A 295 -8.32 0.53 4.00
CA ILE A 295 -7.80 0.30 2.65
C ILE A 295 -8.25 1.41 1.67
N PHE A 296 -9.39 2.07 1.91
CA PHE A 296 -9.92 3.15 1.08
C PHE A 296 -9.16 4.47 1.24
N GLU A 297 -8.52 4.65 2.39
CA GLU A 297 -7.67 5.79 2.74
C GLU A 297 -6.18 5.49 2.53
N THR A 298 -5.87 4.36 1.88
CA THR A 298 -4.49 3.95 1.62
C THR A 298 -4.11 4.21 0.16
N PRO A 299 -2.94 4.79 -0.11
CA PRO A 299 -2.41 4.88 -1.47
C PRO A 299 -2.30 3.50 -2.11
N PHE A 300 -2.75 3.38 -3.36
CA PHE A 300 -2.77 2.10 -4.07
C PHE A 300 -1.40 1.45 -4.18
N GLU A 301 -0.34 2.25 -4.28
CA GLU A 301 1.04 1.80 -4.28
C GLU A 301 1.40 1.03 -3.00
N ASP A 302 0.93 1.49 -1.84
CA ASP A 302 1.18 0.82 -0.56
C ASP A 302 0.33 -0.44 -0.43
N ILE A 303 -0.92 -0.43 -0.94
CA ILE A 303 -1.77 -1.62 -0.99
C ILE A 303 -1.11 -2.69 -1.87
N ASP A 304 -0.70 -2.32 -3.08
CA ASP A 304 -0.03 -3.22 -4.02
C ASP A 304 1.27 -3.78 -3.42
N ALA A 305 2.06 -2.94 -2.76
CA ALA A 305 3.30 -3.35 -2.11
C ALA A 305 3.05 -4.31 -0.93
N ALA A 306 2.05 -4.02 -0.08
CA ALA A 306 1.69 -4.88 1.03
C ALA A 306 1.20 -6.26 0.54
N GLU A 307 0.37 -6.30 -0.50
CA GLU A 307 -0.10 -7.54 -1.11
C GLU A 307 1.03 -8.35 -1.76
N ALA A 308 1.86 -7.70 -2.58
CA ALA A 308 2.95 -8.36 -3.32
C ALA A 308 4.03 -8.93 -2.40
N ASN A 309 4.24 -8.32 -1.24
CA ASN A 309 5.27 -8.73 -0.28
C ASN A 309 4.71 -9.39 0.98
N ALA A 310 3.38 -9.63 1.03
CA ALA A 310 2.68 -10.20 2.17
C ALA A 310 3.04 -9.50 3.50
N TRP A 311 3.06 -8.17 3.50
CA TRP A 311 3.29 -7.40 4.72
C TRP A 311 2.16 -7.62 5.72
N ASP A 312 2.52 -7.74 6.99
CA ASP A 312 1.55 -8.01 8.06
C ASP A 312 0.71 -6.76 8.37
N LEU A 313 -0.59 -6.96 8.58
CA LEU A 313 -1.56 -5.91 8.90
C LEU A 313 -2.47 -6.38 10.04
N ALA A 314 -2.79 -5.47 10.97
CA ALA A 314 -3.71 -5.78 12.04
C ALA A 314 -5.16 -5.84 11.53
N PRO A 315 -6.00 -6.76 12.05
CA PRO A 315 -7.43 -6.71 11.79
C PRO A 315 -8.02 -5.41 12.35
N MET A 316 -9.04 -4.88 11.66
CA MET A 316 -9.81 -3.76 12.18
C MET A 316 -10.61 -4.17 13.41
N ILE A 317 -10.59 -3.30 14.43
CA ILE A 317 -11.32 -3.54 15.68
C ILE A 317 -12.77 -3.12 15.45
N GLY A 318 -13.71 -3.96 15.87
CA GLY A 318 -15.15 -3.69 15.72
C GLY A 318 -15.72 -4.06 14.35
N GLU A 319 -14.89 -4.43 13.37
CA GLU A 319 -15.34 -4.84 12.04
C GLU A 319 -15.67 -6.34 11.97
N SER A 320 -16.77 -6.64 11.29
CA SER A 320 -17.22 -8.04 11.08
C SER A 320 -16.56 -8.71 9.88
N ASP A 321 -16.03 -7.92 8.94
CA ASP A 321 -15.27 -8.44 7.81
C ASP A 321 -13.85 -8.83 8.27
N ALA A 322 -13.54 -10.13 8.18
CA ALA A 322 -12.22 -10.65 8.52
C ALA A 322 -11.08 -10.06 7.64
N ASN A 323 -11.43 -9.51 6.48
CA ASN A 323 -10.51 -8.85 5.55
C ASN A 323 -10.33 -7.36 5.83
N ALA A 324 -11.13 -6.76 6.72
CA ALA A 324 -10.93 -5.39 7.14
C ALA A 324 -9.62 -5.31 7.95
N LYS A 325 -8.61 -4.64 7.39
CA LYS A 325 -7.29 -4.45 7.99
C LYS A 325 -6.96 -2.97 8.13
N TYR A 326 -6.31 -2.61 9.23
CA TYR A 326 -5.72 -1.28 9.37
C TYR A 326 -4.46 -1.16 8.53
N PHE A 327 -4.38 -0.11 7.74
CA PHE A 327 -3.19 0.30 7.02
C PHE A 327 -2.50 1.45 7.76
N PRO A 328 -1.20 1.33 8.09
CA PRO A 328 -0.45 2.42 8.69
C PRO A 328 -0.10 3.49 7.64
N LEU A 329 -0.65 4.69 7.82
CA LEU A 329 -0.45 5.85 6.96
C LEU A 329 0.59 6.77 7.58
N PHE A 330 1.82 6.67 7.10
CA PHE A 330 2.93 7.54 7.50
C PHE A 330 2.92 8.83 6.71
N CYS A 331 2.76 9.96 7.39
CA CYS A 331 2.76 11.28 6.77
C CYS A 331 3.45 12.34 7.63
N LYS A 332 3.86 13.40 6.95
CA LYS A 332 4.35 14.64 7.52
C LYS A 332 3.52 15.78 6.96
N ILE A 333 2.93 16.56 7.87
CA ILE A 333 2.16 17.74 7.52
C ILE A 333 3.06 18.95 7.72
N ALA A 334 3.12 19.82 6.72
CA ALA A 334 3.75 21.12 6.85
C ALA A 334 2.83 22.21 6.31
N VAL A 335 2.65 23.25 7.12
CA VAL A 335 1.95 24.48 6.73
C VAL A 335 2.99 25.44 6.15
N GLU A 336 2.88 25.73 4.85
CA GLU A 336 3.68 26.77 4.20
C GLU A 336 2.89 28.07 4.21
N LYS A 337 3.43 29.09 4.90
CA LYS A 337 2.78 30.41 4.97
C LYS A 337 2.73 31.04 3.59
N GLY A 338 1.55 31.51 3.20
CA GLY A 338 1.39 32.21 1.93
C GLY A 338 2.18 33.51 1.90
N ALA A 339 2.94 33.76 0.84
CA ALA A 339 3.59 35.06 0.64
C ALA A 339 2.57 36.11 0.14
N ASP A 340 2.75 37.37 0.53
CA ASP A 340 2.01 38.53 0.00
C ASP A 340 0.47 38.43 0.09
N GLY A 341 -0.05 37.84 1.18
CA GLY A 341 -1.50 37.71 1.41
C GLY A 341 -2.15 36.53 0.69
N ALA A 342 -1.37 35.59 0.15
CA ALA A 342 -1.86 34.28 -0.27
C ALA A 342 -2.28 33.45 0.96
N GLU A 343 -3.25 32.54 0.76
CA GLU A 343 -3.64 31.57 1.78
C GLU A 343 -2.49 30.62 2.10
N ASP A 344 -2.40 30.22 3.36
CA ASP A 344 -1.46 29.20 3.80
C ASP A 344 -1.74 27.88 3.05
N SER A 345 -0.69 27.21 2.61
CA SER A 345 -0.81 25.93 1.91
C SER A 345 -0.42 24.78 2.82
N LEU A 346 -1.24 23.73 2.85
CA LEU A 346 -0.95 22.49 3.55
C LEU A 346 -0.26 21.53 2.59
N SER A 347 0.95 21.10 2.93
CA SER A 347 1.65 20.02 2.24
C SER A 347 1.64 18.75 3.08
N VAL A 348 1.28 17.63 2.45
CA VAL A 348 1.34 16.30 3.06
C VAL A 348 2.38 15.48 2.30
N THR A 349 3.42 15.03 3.00
CA THR A 349 4.58 14.33 2.41
C THR A 349 4.88 13.03 3.16
N ARG A 350 5.71 12.17 2.57
CA ARG A 350 6.21 10.96 3.25
C ARG A 350 7.40 11.28 4.16
N PRO A 351 7.47 10.69 5.37
CA PRO A 351 8.69 10.77 6.17
C PRO A 351 9.88 10.12 5.46
N ALA A 352 11.08 10.62 5.72
CA ALA A 352 12.31 10.02 5.20
C ALA A 352 12.58 8.64 5.83
N ILE A 353 13.47 7.83 5.24
CA ILE A 353 13.74 6.47 5.71
C ILE A 353 14.18 6.41 7.20
N ILE A 354 14.98 7.37 7.67
CA ILE A 354 15.42 7.45 9.07
C ILE A 354 14.21 7.76 9.99
N GLU A 355 13.27 8.58 9.51
CA GLU A 355 12.05 8.92 10.24
C GLU A 355 11.09 7.72 10.32
N LEU A 356 10.99 6.93 9.25
CA LEU A 356 10.24 5.66 9.25
C LEU A 356 10.87 4.62 10.17
N GLN A 357 12.20 4.54 10.23
CA GLN A 357 12.90 3.69 11.19
C GLN A 357 12.60 4.11 12.63
N CYS A 358 12.50 5.42 12.91
CA CYS A 358 12.06 5.89 14.22
C CYS A 358 10.65 5.38 14.57
N PHE A 359 9.70 5.40 13.63
CA PHE A 359 8.36 4.82 13.85
C PHE A 359 8.45 3.33 14.17
N GLU A 360 9.18 2.56 13.35
CA GLU A 360 9.38 1.12 13.55
C GLU A 360 9.90 0.81 14.96
N LEU A 361 11.00 1.46 15.35
CA LEU A 361 11.66 1.21 16.63
C LEU A 361 10.83 1.70 17.82
N MET A 362 10.13 2.83 17.68
CA MET A 362 9.21 3.35 18.70
C MET A 362 8.07 2.37 18.95
N MET A 363 7.41 1.88 17.89
CA MET A 363 6.33 0.90 18.00
C MET A 363 6.82 -0.39 18.65
N LYS A 364 7.97 -0.94 18.21
CA LYS A 364 8.58 -2.14 18.82
C LYS A 364 8.89 -1.95 20.29
N ALA A 365 9.45 -0.79 20.68
CA ALA A 365 9.75 -0.46 22.06
C ALA A 365 8.49 -0.39 22.94
N ILE A 366 7.47 0.33 22.49
CA ILE A 366 6.18 0.45 23.18
C ILE A 366 5.55 -0.93 23.38
N VAL A 367 5.46 -1.73 22.32
CA VAL A 367 4.89 -3.08 22.37
C VAL A 367 5.66 -3.97 23.33
N SER A 368 7.00 -3.94 23.29
CA SER A 368 7.84 -4.74 24.19
C SER A 368 7.56 -4.42 25.66
N LEU A 369 7.49 -3.14 26.01
CA LEU A 369 7.30 -2.72 27.40
C LEU A 369 5.85 -2.91 27.88
N ILE A 370 4.86 -2.81 26.99
CA ILE A 370 3.48 -3.18 27.31
C ILE A 370 3.41 -4.69 27.63
N LYS A 371 4.06 -5.52 26.81
CA LYS A 371 4.07 -6.99 27.00
C LYS A 371 4.81 -7.41 28.27
N SER A 372 5.86 -6.70 28.69
CA SER A 372 6.54 -6.97 29.96
C SER A 372 5.78 -6.43 31.17
N GLY A 373 4.83 -5.52 30.96
CA GLY A 373 4.10 -4.82 32.02
C GLY A 373 4.84 -3.61 32.59
N ASP A 374 5.99 -3.24 32.02
CA ASP A 374 6.81 -2.11 32.47
C ASP A 374 6.24 -0.76 32.03
N LEU A 375 5.52 -0.73 30.90
CA LEU A 375 4.92 0.50 30.37
C LEU A 375 3.43 0.56 30.66
N LYS A 376 3.11 1.26 31.74
CA LYS A 376 1.75 1.67 32.13
C LYS A 376 1.82 3.10 32.65
N SER A 377 1.05 4.00 32.06
CA SER A 377 1.01 5.43 32.40
C SER A 377 -0.41 5.95 32.20
N ILE A 378 -1.28 5.63 33.13
CA ILE A 378 -2.71 5.99 33.13
C ILE A 378 -3.18 6.26 34.56
N GLY A 379 -4.08 7.24 34.73
CA GLY A 379 -4.58 7.63 36.06
C GLY A 379 -3.64 8.60 36.77
N ASP A 380 -3.58 8.51 38.10
CA ASP A 380 -2.95 9.54 38.95
C ASP A 380 -1.43 9.68 38.75
N ASP A 381 -0.74 8.64 38.28
CA ASP A 381 0.70 8.59 38.06
C ASP A 381 1.13 9.01 36.63
N VAL A 382 0.18 9.39 35.77
CA VAL A 382 0.44 9.71 34.35
C VAL A 382 1.52 10.79 34.16
N ARG A 383 1.63 11.71 35.13
CA ARG A 383 2.57 12.83 35.10
C ARG A 383 3.97 12.46 35.57
N ASP A 384 4.13 11.32 36.24
CA ASP A 384 5.40 10.90 36.80
C ASP A 384 6.38 10.46 35.70
N GLY A 385 7.67 10.68 35.97
CA GLY A 385 8.74 10.15 35.13
C GLY A 385 9.01 8.68 35.45
N ALA A 386 9.33 7.89 34.43
CA ALA A 386 9.63 6.46 34.58
C ALA A 386 10.69 5.97 33.59
N GLY A 387 11.35 4.86 33.94
CA GLY A 387 12.53 4.34 33.24
C GLY A 387 13.85 4.87 33.84
N PRO A 388 14.98 4.81 33.10
CA PRO A 388 15.09 4.32 31.73
C PRO A 388 14.97 2.80 31.64
N TRP A 389 14.26 2.31 30.62
CA TRP A 389 14.25 0.90 30.23
C TRP A 389 15.18 0.68 29.05
N THR A 390 15.74 -0.53 28.98
CA THR A 390 16.54 -0.98 27.83
C THR A 390 15.74 -2.01 27.05
N VAL A 391 15.48 -1.73 25.78
CA VAL A 391 14.78 -2.65 24.86
C VAL A 391 15.70 -2.98 23.69
N ARG A 392 15.76 -4.25 23.29
CA ARG A 392 16.43 -4.65 22.04
C ARG A 392 15.39 -4.85 20.95
N ALA A 393 15.65 -4.27 19.79
CA ALA A 393 14.77 -4.39 18.64
C ALA A 393 15.58 -4.56 17.37
N ASP A 394 15.09 -5.41 16.49
CA ASP A 394 15.65 -5.54 15.15
C ASP A 394 15.10 -4.48 14.23
N THR A 395 15.88 -4.08 13.23
CA THR A 395 15.44 -3.24 12.12
C THR A 395 16.00 -3.77 10.81
N MET A 396 15.22 -3.57 9.76
CA MET A 396 15.59 -3.89 8.38
C MET A 396 15.84 -2.62 7.56
N ALA A 397 15.77 -1.43 8.18
CA ALA A 397 16.09 -0.17 7.50
C ALA A 397 17.55 -0.15 7.08
N GLY A 398 17.82 0.23 5.82
CA GLY A 398 19.18 0.22 5.25
C GLY A 398 19.67 -1.16 4.78
N SER A 399 18.87 -2.22 4.92
CA SER A 399 19.23 -3.54 4.37
C SER A 399 19.14 -3.51 2.84
N THR A 400 20.28 -3.66 2.14
CA THR A 400 20.27 -3.83 0.68
C THR A 400 20.02 -5.29 0.33
N SER A 401 18.92 -5.60 -0.34
CA SER A 401 18.80 -6.90 -1.02
C SER A 401 19.69 -6.88 -2.25
N LYS A 402 20.88 -7.48 -2.18
CA LYS A 402 21.60 -7.80 -3.41
C LYS A 402 20.78 -8.86 -4.14
N ARG A 403 20.23 -8.49 -5.31
CA ARG A 403 19.60 -9.43 -6.25
C ARG A 403 20.54 -10.62 -6.46
N GLY A 404 20.21 -11.78 -5.90
CA GLY A 404 20.80 -13.05 -6.28
C GLY A 404 21.27 -13.96 -5.15
N ASP A 405 21.81 -13.44 -4.03
CA ASP A 405 22.37 -14.29 -2.98
C ASP A 405 22.24 -13.66 -1.58
N ALA A 406 21.96 -14.54 -0.62
CA ALA A 406 21.39 -14.28 0.70
C ALA A 406 22.33 -13.58 1.67
N GLU A 407 21.94 -12.38 2.11
CA GLU A 407 21.77 -12.04 3.52
C GLU A 407 21.10 -10.66 3.56
N ILE A 408 19.86 -10.60 4.04
CA ILE A 408 19.26 -9.32 4.37
C ILE A 408 19.92 -8.89 5.68
N GLU A 409 20.70 -7.81 5.64
CA GLU A 409 21.44 -7.34 6.80
C GLU A 409 20.45 -6.85 7.87
N ARG A 410 20.22 -7.69 8.88
CA ARG A 410 19.39 -7.40 10.06
C ARG A 410 20.27 -6.73 11.10
N ALA A 411 19.91 -5.52 11.52
CA ALA A 411 20.58 -4.83 12.60
C ALA A 411 19.78 -4.99 13.90
N GLU A 412 20.42 -5.49 14.95
CA GLU A 412 19.88 -5.41 16.32
C GLU A 412 20.32 -4.09 16.96
N ILE A 413 19.36 -3.32 17.46
CA ILE A 413 19.59 -2.02 18.08
C ILE A 413 19.14 -2.07 19.54
N GLU A 414 20.00 -1.57 20.42
CA GLU A 414 19.65 -1.29 21.81
C GLU A 414 19.03 0.11 21.94
N LEU A 415 17.83 0.15 22.53
CA LEU A 415 16.98 1.31 22.68
C LEU A 415 16.91 1.69 24.16
N SER A 416 17.15 2.97 24.47
CA SER A 416 16.85 3.55 25.78
C SER A 416 15.49 4.23 25.71
N VAL A 417 14.54 3.75 26.51
CA VAL A 417 13.16 4.27 26.57
C VAL A 417 12.93 4.94 27.91
N THR A 418 12.27 6.09 27.93
CA THR A 418 11.96 6.81 29.17
C THR A 418 10.64 7.55 29.02
N LEU A 419 9.88 7.67 30.11
CA LEU A 419 8.78 8.61 30.21
C LEU A 419 9.30 9.91 30.83
N PRO A 420 9.45 11.01 30.08
CA PRO A 420 9.85 12.30 30.65
C PRO A 420 8.79 12.79 31.65
N PRO A 421 9.14 13.37 32.81
CA PRO A 421 8.14 13.92 33.71
C PRO A 421 7.33 15.04 33.02
N ILE A 422 6.03 15.13 33.32
CA ILE A 422 5.18 16.20 32.81
C ILE A 422 5.21 17.33 33.85
N GLU A 423 5.75 18.48 33.47
CA GLU A 423 5.74 19.66 34.33
C GLU A 423 4.29 20.14 34.52
N SER A 424 3.81 20.21 35.76
CA SER A 424 2.52 20.83 36.04
C SER A 424 2.61 22.32 35.77
N ALA A 425 1.63 22.87 35.04
CA ALA A 425 1.31 24.28 35.22
C ALA A 425 1.01 24.47 36.72
N ALA A 426 1.68 25.43 37.35
CA ALA A 426 1.41 25.75 38.75
C ALA A 426 -0.01 26.33 38.87
N GLY A 427 -1.01 25.47 39.07
CA GLY A 427 -2.41 25.88 39.22
C GLY A 427 -3.34 24.68 39.13
N GLY A 428 -3.89 24.26 40.27
CA GLY A 428 -4.71 23.06 40.38
C GLY A 428 -6.04 23.12 39.61
N GLY A 429 -6.36 22.00 38.97
CA GLY A 429 -7.71 21.59 38.59
C GLY A 429 -7.79 20.08 38.73
N ALA A 430 -8.74 19.59 39.52
CA ALA A 430 -8.97 18.17 39.71
C ALA A 430 -9.46 17.54 38.39
N TYR A 431 -8.83 16.44 37.97
CA TYR A 431 -9.31 15.59 36.87
C TYR A 431 -10.43 14.68 37.38
N VAL A 432 -11.54 14.59 36.63
CA VAL A 432 -12.64 13.61 36.80
C VAL A 432 -12.61 12.66 35.62
#